data_AF-A0A1F7D818-F1
#
_entry.id   AF-A0A1F7D818-F1
#
_cell.length_a   1.000
_cell.length_b   1.000
_cell.length_c   1.000
_cell.angle_alpha   90.00
_cell.angle_beta   90.00
_cell.angle_gamma   90.00
#
_symmetry.space_group_name_H-M   'P 1'
#
loop_
_entity.id
_entity.type
_entity.pdbx_description
1 polymer ?
#
loop_
_entity_poly.entity_id
_entity_poly.type
_entity_poly.pdbx_seq_one_letter_code
_entity_poly.pdbx_strand_id
1 'polypeptide(L)'
;MSEQAHHLQWLTEVLQQVREAEGERVATDPSVRDRLHYGRSVCEQVLRQNPQSQLAIQVRTQIDRLLSCVPASSAPASGERTITHAEAQSMDAIIMGVEKGMDRLHSLLEERMQSDTGYVPGGMSVPFSLVDHNRSNHYKNFPKTWLDMHEGRSSSSYRIGHGQFGYDLVPERFAQERNDVFGQYDARHNIIRMPEGFDPSCLFDLVLLYHELCHVAQNHSLRQRMGDDEYVRFYGCGEKRVLLPMEIEAYALQFEMMDRVLGGWLRSGAADGNSPQRLDALMTQMNGKEKHRWLAGNMLDGMRAFFPHGWRDDRSPPASSAFSRSVQRSYSNEGRLYTLDAQGLPVPLM
;
A
#
# COMPACT_ATOMS: atom_id res chain seq x y z
N MET A 1 36.46 -19.59 -18.50
CA MET A 1 36.46 -18.16 -18.13
C MET A 1 35.95 -18.07 -16.71
N SER A 2 36.57 -17.28 -15.83
CA SER A 2 36.06 -17.08 -14.46
C SER A 2 34.73 -16.33 -14.55
N GLU A 3 33.70 -16.87 -13.91
CA GLU A 3 32.43 -16.18 -13.73
C GLU A 3 32.68 -14.84 -13.00
N GLN A 4 32.09 -13.75 -13.49
CA GLN A 4 32.34 -12.43 -12.91
C GLN A 4 31.79 -12.40 -11.48
N ALA A 5 32.51 -11.77 -10.54
CA ALA A 5 32.17 -11.80 -9.11
C ALA A 5 30.73 -11.35 -8.80
N HIS A 6 30.19 -10.41 -9.59
CA HIS A 6 28.81 -9.93 -9.44
C HIS A 6 27.76 -10.94 -9.96
N HIS A 7 28.07 -11.72 -11.00
CA HIS A 7 27.19 -12.81 -11.46
C HIS A 7 27.10 -13.93 -10.42
N LEU A 8 28.23 -14.26 -9.79
CA LEU A 8 28.30 -15.23 -8.69
C LEU A 8 27.45 -14.80 -7.49
N GLN A 9 27.48 -13.52 -7.12
CA GLN A 9 26.67 -12.99 -6.04
C GLN A 9 25.16 -13.13 -6.33
N TRP A 10 24.71 -12.72 -7.53
CA TRP A 10 23.30 -12.84 -7.92
C TRP A 10 22.83 -14.30 -7.99
N LEU A 11 23.65 -15.19 -8.55
CA LEU A 11 23.30 -16.60 -8.65
C LEU A 11 23.29 -17.30 -7.28
N THR A 12 24.07 -16.83 -6.30
CA THR A 12 24.07 -17.37 -4.93
C THR A 12 22.74 -17.10 -4.22
N GLU A 13 22.20 -15.89 -4.37
CA GLU A 13 20.88 -15.54 -3.82
C GLU A 13 19.76 -16.38 -4.47
N VAL A 14 19.81 -16.54 -5.80
CA VAL A 14 18.84 -17.40 -6.51
C VAL A 14 18.97 -18.85 -6.08
N LEU A 15 20.19 -19.39 -5.95
CA LEU A 15 20.43 -20.76 -5.49
C LEU A 15 19.85 -21.02 -4.10
N GLN A 16 19.94 -20.05 -3.19
CA GLN A 16 19.35 -20.16 -1.88
C GLN A 16 17.82 -20.25 -1.97
N GLN A 17 17.20 -19.42 -2.80
CA GLN A 17 15.75 -19.46 -3.06
C GLN A 17 15.31 -20.79 -3.69
N VAL A 18 16.10 -21.35 -4.61
CA VAL A 18 15.82 -22.67 -5.21
C VAL A 18 15.88 -23.78 -4.15
N ARG A 19 16.88 -23.76 -3.26
CA ARG A 19 17.01 -24.75 -2.17
C ARG A 19 15.86 -24.69 -1.18
N GLU A 20 15.40 -23.48 -0.85
CA GLU A 20 14.22 -23.28 -0.01
C GLU A 20 12.95 -23.80 -0.70
N ALA A 21 12.81 -23.50 -2.00
CA ALA A 21 11.69 -23.97 -2.81
C ALA A 21 11.65 -25.50 -2.98
N GLU A 22 12.80 -26.20 -2.99
CA GLU A 22 12.86 -27.67 -3.01
C GLU A 22 12.29 -28.30 -1.72
N GLY A 23 12.28 -27.57 -0.60
CA GLY A 23 11.68 -28.00 0.67
C GLY A 23 10.18 -27.70 0.79
N GLU A 24 9.66 -26.76 0.00
CA GLU A 24 8.27 -26.29 0.02
C GLU A 24 7.47 -26.89 -1.16
N ARG A 25 6.14 -27.04 -1.04
CA ARG A 25 5.31 -27.47 -2.18
C ARG A 25 5.15 -26.33 -3.17
N VAL A 26 6.09 -26.23 -4.12
CA VAL A 26 6.15 -25.22 -5.21
C VAL A 26 4.81 -24.99 -5.92
N ALA A 27 3.98 -26.02 -6.06
CA ALA A 27 2.69 -25.94 -6.75
C ALA A 27 1.58 -25.24 -5.96
N THR A 28 1.69 -25.11 -4.64
CA THR A 28 0.61 -24.60 -3.78
C THR A 28 0.91 -23.25 -3.14
N ASP A 29 2.15 -22.76 -3.24
CA ASP A 29 2.56 -21.48 -2.67
C ASP A 29 2.89 -20.45 -3.77
N PRO A 30 2.01 -19.46 -4.01
CA PRO A 30 2.24 -18.40 -4.99
C PRO A 30 3.50 -17.58 -4.75
N SER A 31 3.91 -17.40 -3.49
CA SER A 31 5.11 -16.65 -3.12
C SER A 31 6.39 -17.39 -3.52
N VAL A 32 6.39 -18.72 -3.43
CA VAL A 32 7.47 -19.58 -3.93
C VAL A 32 7.55 -19.51 -5.46
N ARG A 33 6.39 -19.54 -6.13
CA ARG A 33 6.33 -19.46 -7.60
C ARG A 33 6.85 -18.13 -8.13
N ASP A 34 6.50 -17.02 -7.49
CA ASP A 34 6.98 -15.68 -7.84
C ASP A 34 8.50 -15.55 -7.65
N ARG A 35 9.03 -16.08 -6.53
CA ARG A 35 10.49 -16.16 -6.28
C ARG A 35 11.21 -16.96 -7.38
N LEU A 36 10.66 -18.10 -7.79
CA LEU A 36 11.22 -18.93 -8.87
C LEU A 36 11.18 -18.22 -10.24
N HIS A 37 10.08 -17.53 -10.57
CA HIS A 37 10.01 -16.73 -11.81
C HIS A 37 11.01 -15.59 -11.81
N TYR A 38 11.20 -14.91 -10.68
CA TYR A 38 12.24 -13.90 -10.51
C TYR A 38 13.65 -14.50 -10.71
N GLY A 39 13.95 -15.62 -10.05
CA GLY A 39 15.22 -16.33 -10.19
C GLY A 39 15.51 -16.76 -11.64
N ARG A 40 14.47 -17.16 -12.39
CA ARG A 40 14.55 -17.47 -13.82
C ARG A 40 14.98 -16.25 -14.64
N SER A 41 14.38 -15.09 -14.39
CA SER A 41 14.73 -13.82 -15.05
C SER A 41 16.17 -13.40 -14.76
N VAL A 42 16.65 -13.60 -13.52
CA VAL A 42 18.05 -13.32 -13.15
C VAL A 42 19.00 -14.24 -13.92
N CYS A 43 18.69 -15.53 -14.02
CA CYS A 43 19.50 -16.47 -14.81
C CYS A 43 19.53 -16.08 -16.30
N GLU A 44 18.40 -15.64 -16.88
CA GLU A 44 18.36 -15.15 -18.26
C GLU A 44 19.23 -13.90 -18.45
N GLN A 45 19.22 -12.97 -17.51
CA GLN A 45 20.04 -11.77 -17.57
C GLN A 45 21.54 -12.11 -17.52
N VAL A 46 21.93 -13.03 -16.63
CA VAL A 46 23.31 -13.53 -16.58
C VAL A 46 23.69 -14.25 -17.87
N LEU A 47 22.81 -15.08 -18.43
CA LEU A 47 23.08 -15.80 -19.69
C LEU A 47 23.15 -14.89 -20.92
N ARG A 48 22.47 -13.74 -20.93
CA ARG A 48 22.65 -12.73 -22.00
C ARG A 48 24.04 -12.09 -21.94
N GLN A 49 24.57 -11.87 -20.74
CA GLN A 49 25.88 -11.24 -20.52
C GLN A 49 27.03 -12.26 -20.58
N ASN A 50 26.77 -13.49 -20.17
CA ASN A 50 27.70 -14.60 -20.13
C ASN A 50 26.99 -15.90 -20.58
N PRO A 51 26.83 -16.11 -21.90
CA PRO A 51 26.12 -17.27 -22.45
C PRO A 51 26.71 -18.64 -22.07
N GLN A 52 27.95 -18.65 -21.60
CA GLN A 52 28.68 -19.87 -21.21
C GLN A 52 28.66 -20.14 -19.70
N SER A 53 27.94 -19.34 -18.90
CA SER A 53 27.81 -19.57 -17.45
C SER A 53 27.13 -20.92 -17.19
N GLN A 54 27.91 -21.90 -16.75
CA GLN A 54 27.43 -23.23 -16.37
C GLN A 54 26.50 -23.15 -15.16
N LEU A 55 26.79 -22.25 -14.22
CA LEU A 55 26.00 -22.06 -13.02
C LEU A 55 24.60 -21.51 -13.35
N ALA A 56 24.51 -20.47 -14.18
CA ALA A 56 23.21 -19.93 -14.60
C ALA A 56 22.39 -20.93 -15.41
N ILE A 57 23.02 -21.77 -16.26
CA ILE A 57 22.34 -22.86 -16.97
C ILE A 57 21.77 -23.88 -15.97
N GLN A 58 22.56 -24.32 -15.00
CA GLN A 58 22.16 -25.30 -14.00
C GLN A 58 21.00 -24.80 -13.14
N VAL A 59 21.12 -23.57 -12.60
CA VAL A 59 20.10 -22.95 -11.76
C VAL A 59 18.80 -22.73 -12.54
N ARG A 60 18.88 -22.20 -13.77
CA ARG A 60 17.68 -22.04 -14.62
C ARG A 60 17.00 -23.39 -14.87
N THR A 61 17.78 -24.43 -15.13
CA THR A 61 17.23 -25.79 -15.38
C THR A 61 16.53 -26.34 -14.13
N GLN A 62 17.06 -26.11 -12.94
CA GLN A 62 16.40 -26.50 -11.68
C GLN A 62 15.09 -25.73 -11.49
N ILE A 63 15.11 -24.42 -11.72
CA ILE A 63 13.90 -23.58 -11.65
C ILE A 63 12.85 -24.05 -12.65
N ASP A 64 13.23 -24.28 -13.92
CA ASP A 64 12.32 -24.76 -14.96
C ASP A 64 11.72 -26.12 -14.59
N ARG A 65 12.50 -27.01 -13.96
CA ARG A 65 11.99 -28.30 -13.45
C ARG A 65 10.97 -28.11 -12.34
N LEU A 66 11.28 -27.30 -11.33
CA LEU A 66 10.36 -27.01 -10.22
C LEU A 66 9.04 -26.39 -10.70
N LEU A 67 9.12 -25.50 -11.70
CA LEU A 67 7.95 -24.90 -12.35
C LEU A 67 7.19 -25.91 -13.23
N SER A 68 7.87 -26.91 -13.81
CA SER A 68 7.27 -27.95 -14.66
C SER A 68 6.64 -29.12 -13.91
N CYS A 69 6.91 -29.29 -12.61
CA CYS A 69 6.34 -30.36 -11.78
C CYS A 69 4.83 -30.18 -11.46
N VAL A 70 4.13 -29.35 -12.23
CA VAL A 70 2.68 -29.16 -12.17
C VAL A 70 2.02 -30.08 -13.21
N PRO A 71 1.07 -30.96 -12.83
CA PRO A 71 0.34 -31.76 -13.80
C PRO A 71 -0.42 -30.86 -14.77
N ALA A 72 -0.30 -31.11 -16.07
CA ALA A 72 -1.02 -30.40 -17.14
C ALA A 72 -2.55 -30.69 -17.16
N SER A 73 -3.10 -31.30 -16.11
CA SER A 73 -4.52 -31.61 -15.99
C SER A 73 -4.89 -31.72 -14.51
N SER A 74 -5.13 -30.58 -13.89
CA SER A 74 -5.95 -30.46 -12.70
C SER A 74 -6.54 -29.07 -12.69
N ALA A 75 -7.87 -29.02 -12.55
CA ALA A 75 -8.64 -27.82 -12.28
C ALA A 75 -7.91 -26.84 -11.35
N PRO A 76 -8.11 -25.51 -11.50
CA PRO A 76 -7.26 -24.50 -10.90
C PRO A 76 -7.21 -24.68 -9.38
N ALA A 77 -6.06 -25.11 -8.87
CA ALA A 77 -5.80 -25.17 -7.44
C ALA A 77 -5.12 -23.86 -7.03
N SER A 78 -5.90 -23.03 -6.34
CA SER A 78 -5.52 -21.97 -5.40
C SER A 78 -4.57 -20.85 -5.87
N GLY A 79 -5.14 -19.69 -6.22
CA GLY A 79 -4.44 -18.41 -6.06
C GLY A 79 -4.89 -17.26 -6.97
N GLU A 80 -5.33 -17.53 -8.19
CA GLU A 80 -5.87 -16.49 -9.07
C GLU A 80 -7.33 -16.24 -8.70
N ARG A 81 -7.59 -15.11 -8.04
CA ARG A 81 -8.96 -14.63 -7.80
C ARG A 81 -9.67 -14.49 -9.14
N THR A 82 -10.67 -15.33 -9.40
CA THR A 82 -11.59 -15.11 -10.50
C THR A 82 -12.43 -13.88 -10.19
N ILE A 83 -12.14 -12.78 -10.87
CA ILE A 83 -12.93 -11.56 -10.77
C ILE A 83 -14.27 -11.79 -11.51
N THR A 84 -15.36 -11.36 -10.89
CA THR A 84 -16.72 -11.51 -11.41
C THR A 84 -17.29 -10.16 -11.87
N HIS A 85 -18.28 -10.18 -12.78
CA HIS A 85 -19.01 -8.97 -13.16
C HIS A 85 -19.71 -8.30 -11.97
N ALA A 86 -20.15 -9.07 -10.98
CA ALA A 86 -20.76 -8.54 -9.75
C ALA A 86 -19.73 -7.70 -8.95
N GLU A 87 -18.50 -8.19 -8.81
CA GLU A 87 -17.42 -7.42 -8.16
C GLU A 87 -17.11 -6.13 -8.94
N ALA A 88 -17.12 -6.17 -10.27
CA ALA A 88 -16.94 -4.98 -11.09
C ALA A 88 -18.04 -3.94 -10.90
N GLN A 89 -19.30 -4.37 -10.81
CA GLN A 89 -20.44 -3.50 -10.52
C GLN A 89 -20.40 -2.92 -9.10
N SER A 90 -20.06 -3.74 -8.10
CA SER A 90 -19.87 -3.26 -6.72
C SER A 90 -18.74 -2.23 -6.64
N MET A 91 -17.65 -2.43 -7.37
CA MET A 91 -16.55 -1.47 -7.41
C MET A 91 -16.95 -0.14 -8.05
N ASP A 92 -17.79 -0.12 -9.10
CA ASP A 92 -18.33 1.13 -9.65
C ASP A 92 -19.11 1.92 -8.59
N ALA A 93 -19.95 1.25 -7.80
CA ALA A 93 -20.70 1.89 -6.71
C ALA A 93 -19.78 2.45 -5.60
N ILE A 94 -18.75 1.70 -5.22
CA ILE A 94 -17.76 2.14 -4.24
C ILE A 94 -16.97 3.34 -4.78
N ILE A 95 -16.53 3.34 -6.04
CA ILE A 95 -15.82 4.48 -6.66
C ILE A 95 -16.70 5.74 -6.64
N MET A 96 -17.98 5.62 -7.00
CA MET A 96 -18.91 6.75 -6.88
C MET A 96 -19.07 7.23 -5.44
N GLY A 97 -19.07 6.32 -4.47
CA GLY A 97 -19.07 6.62 -3.05
C GLY A 97 -17.81 7.38 -2.62
N VAL A 98 -16.64 6.91 -3.06
CA VAL A 98 -15.33 7.56 -2.83
C VAL A 98 -15.33 8.99 -3.33
N GLU A 99 -15.69 9.22 -4.60
CA GLU A 99 -15.69 10.55 -5.21
C GLU A 99 -16.57 11.53 -4.42
N LYS A 100 -17.81 11.11 -4.08
CA LYS A 100 -18.74 11.94 -3.29
C LYS A 100 -18.28 12.15 -1.84
N GLY A 101 -17.75 11.11 -1.22
CA GLY A 101 -17.29 11.16 0.17
C GLY A 101 -16.08 12.06 0.33
N MET A 102 -15.13 12.00 -0.62
CA MET A 102 -13.96 12.85 -0.65
C MET A 102 -14.32 14.30 -0.99
N ASP A 103 -15.29 14.56 -1.88
CA ASP A 103 -15.83 15.92 -2.12
C ASP A 103 -16.39 16.54 -0.84
N ARG A 104 -17.18 15.76 -0.09
CA ARG A 104 -17.76 16.22 1.18
C ARG A 104 -16.66 16.48 2.22
N LEU A 105 -15.70 15.58 2.34
CA LEU A 105 -14.59 15.73 3.28
C LEU A 105 -13.74 16.96 2.93
N HIS A 106 -13.46 17.18 1.64
CA HIS A 106 -12.71 18.34 1.18
C HIS A 106 -13.45 19.65 1.50
N SER A 107 -14.74 19.71 1.19
CA SER A 107 -15.57 20.90 1.47
C SER A 107 -15.60 21.22 2.97
N LEU A 108 -15.75 20.20 3.82
CA LEU A 108 -15.68 20.35 5.28
C LEU A 108 -14.32 20.87 5.75
N LEU A 109 -13.24 20.34 5.18
CA LEU A 109 -11.88 20.79 5.49
C LEU A 109 -11.68 22.26 5.08
N GLU A 110 -12.09 22.64 3.87
CA GLU A 110 -11.99 24.01 3.36
C GLU A 110 -12.78 25.00 4.23
N GLU A 111 -14.01 24.66 4.61
CA GLU A 111 -14.83 25.48 5.53
C GLU A 111 -14.11 25.71 6.86
N ARG A 112 -13.53 24.64 7.43
CA ARG A 112 -12.77 24.74 8.70
C ARG A 112 -11.50 25.55 8.54
N MET A 113 -10.80 25.41 7.43
CA MET A 113 -9.58 26.17 7.14
C MET A 113 -9.83 27.66 6.91
N GLN A 114 -10.99 28.05 6.36
CA GLN A 114 -11.36 29.47 6.23
C GLN A 114 -11.55 30.15 7.60
N SER A 115 -11.91 29.38 8.62
CA SER A 115 -12.08 29.87 9.99
C SER A 115 -10.82 29.82 10.85
N ASP A 116 -9.75 29.20 10.35
CA ASP A 116 -8.49 28.98 11.08
C ASP A 116 -7.36 29.82 10.47
N THR A 117 -6.82 30.77 11.24
CA THR A 117 -5.69 31.62 10.82
C THR A 117 -4.33 30.95 11.05
N GLY A 118 -4.29 29.68 11.46
CA GLY A 118 -3.09 28.93 11.77
C GLY A 118 -2.29 28.42 10.57
N TYR A 119 -1.13 27.83 10.85
CA TYR A 119 -0.30 27.15 9.85
C TYR A 119 -1.04 25.95 9.25
N VAL A 120 -1.12 25.87 7.92
CA VAL A 120 -1.65 24.75 7.16
C VAL A 120 -0.46 23.95 6.61
N PRO A 121 -0.27 22.68 7.01
CA PRO A 121 0.74 21.83 6.41
C PRO A 121 0.59 21.76 4.88
N GLY A 122 1.66 22.09 4.15
CA GLY A 122 1.71 21.85 2.70
C GLY A 122 1.45 20.38 2.39
N GLY A 123 0.66 20.11 1.35
CA GLY A 123 0.35 18.74 0.91
C GLY A 123 -1.01 18.20 1.37
N MET A 124 -1.71 18.86 2.30
CA MET A 124 -3.01 18.38 2.80
C MET A 124 -4.11 18.31 1.73
N SER A 125 -4.02 19.14 0.69
CA SER A 125 -4.97 19.14 -0.44
C SER A 125 -4.64 18.12 -1.53
N VAL A 126 -3.45 17.50 -1.49
CA VAL A 126 -2.96 16.60 -2.56
C VAL A 126 -3.85 15.36 -2.70
N PRO A 127 -4.25 14.65 -1.63
CA PRO A 127 -5.16 13.51 -1.73
C PRO A 127 -6.47 13.81 -2.46
N PHE A 128 -7.09 14.97 -2.21
CA PHE A 128 -8.33 15.38 -2.88
C PHE A 128 -8.09 15.64 -4.38
N SER A 129 -7.00 16.33 -4.71
CA SER A 129 -6.60 16.60 -6.09
C SER A 129 -6.34 15.30 -6.89
N LEU A 130 -5.79 14.27 -6.23
CA LEU A 130 -5.58 12.95 -6.84
C LEU A 130 -6.91 12.27 -7.18
N VAL A 131 -7.90 12.32 -6.28
CA VAL A 131 -9.24 11.78 -6.55
C VAL A 131 -9.87 12.50 -7.73
N ASP A 132 -9.77 13.84 -7.78
CA ASP A 132 -10.30 14.65 -8.87
C ASP A 132 -9.66 14.31 -10.21
N HIS A 133 -8.33 14.19 -10.25
CA HIS A 133 -7.63 13.77 -11.46
C HIS A 133 -8.03 12.36 -11.89
N ASN A 134 -8.18 11.45 -10.92
CA ASN A 134 -8.51 10.05 -11.17
C ASN A 134 -9.97 9.85 -11.63
N ARG A 135 -10.87 10.85 -11.49
CA ARG A 135 -12.25 10.77 -12.04
C ARG A 135 -12.26 10.45 -13.53
N SER A 136 -11.29 11.00 -14.27
CA SER A 136 -11.13 10.85 -15.72
C SER A 136 -10.39 9.57 -16.14
N ASN A 137 -9.83 8.82 -15.18
CA ASN A 137 -9.10 7.59 -15.44
C ASN A 137 -10.06 6.48 -15.87
N HIS A 138 -9.89 6.02 -17.11
CA HIS A 138 -10.72 4.96 -17.70
C HIS A 138 -10.47 3.58 -17.04
N TYR A 139 -9.31 3.43 -16.41
CA TYR A 139 -8.85 2.18 -15.80
C TYR A 139 -8.99 2.15 -14.26
N LYS A 140 -9.71 3.13 -13.68
CA LYS A 140 -9.86 3.24 -12.21
C LYS A 140 -10.62 2.06 -11.59
N ASN A 141 -11.50 1.39 -12.32
CA ASN A 141 -12.14 0.15 -11.87
C ASN A 141 -11.29 -1.05 -12.32
N PHE A 142 -10.44 -1.56 -11.43
CA PHE A 142 -9.54 -2.67 -11.74
C PHE A 142 -10.31 -3.96 -12.09
N PRO A 143 -11.33 -4.40 -11.32
CA PRO A 143 -12.13 -5.56 -11.69
C PRO A 143 -12.71 -5.52 -13.11
N LYS A 144 -13.29 -4.38 -13.49
CA LYS A 144 -13.83 -4.18 -14.84
C LYS A 144 -12.74 -4.25 -15.90
N THR A 145 -11.61 -3.57 -15.65
CA THR A 145 -10.47 -3.54 -16.57
C THR A 145 -9.88 -4.94 -16.77
N TRP A 146 -9.79 -5.73 -15.70
CA TRP A 146 -9.33 -7.11 -15.76
C TRP A 146 -10.27 -7.98 -16.60
N LEU A 147 -11.59 -7.86 -16.41
CA LEU A 147 -12.59 -8.58 -17.21
C LEU A 147 -12.50 -8.21 -18.69
N ASP A 148 -12.41 -6.93 -19.01
CA ASP A 148 -12.30 -6.46 -20.40
C ASP A 148 -11.04 -7.02 -21.09
N MET A 149 -9.94 -7.18 -20.36
CA MET A 149 -8.72 -7.83 -20.88
C MET A 149 -8.90 -9.34 -21.08
N HIS A 150 -9.47 -10.05 -20.11
CA HIS A 150 -9.62 -11.52 -20.16
C HIS A 150 -10.70 -11.98 -21.14
N GLU A 151 -11.72 -11.17 -21.37
CA GLU A 151 -12.76 -11.41 -22.36
C GLU A 151 -12.36 -10.96 -23.78
N GLY A 152 -11.12 -10.49 -23.97
CA GLY A 152 -10.62 -10.03 -25.27
C GLY A 152 -11.30 -8.76 -25.79
N ARG A 153 -11.99 -8.01 -24.92
CA ARG A 153 -12.65 -6.74 -25.25
C ARG A 153 -11.66 -5.57 -25.28
N SER A 154 -10.46 -5.76 -24.75
CA SER A 154 -9.36 -4.80 -24.77
C SER A 154 -8.05 -5.45 -25.21
N SER A 155 -7.40 -4.88 -26.24
CA SER A 155 -6.08 -5.31 -26.74
C SER A 155 -4.93 -4.46 -26.17
N SER A 156 -5.24 -3.39 -25.45
CA SER A 156 -4.24 -2.48 -24.86
C SER A 156 -3.70 -3.03 -23.55
N SER A 157 -2.38 -3.03 -23.40
CA SER A 157 -1.73 -3.30 -22.10
C SER A 157 -2.21 -2.29 -21.06
N TYR A 158 -2.72 -2.77 -19.92
CA TYR A 158 -3.01 -1.94 -18.76
C TYR A 158 -1.80 -1.08 -18.39
N ARG A 159 -1.92 0.23 -18.56
CA ARG A 159 -0.92 1.21 -18.12
C ARG A 159 -1.63 2.31 -17.38
N ILE A 160 -1.53 2.28 -16.05
CA ILE A 160 -1.92 3.41 -15.23
C ILE A 160 -0.95 4.56 -15.55
N GLY A 161 -1.49 5.68 -16.02
CA GLY A 161 -0.70 6.87 -16.33
C GLY A 161 -0.10 7.51 -15.06
N HIS A 162 0.85 8.41 -15.27
CA HIS A 162 1.38 9.24 -14.20
C HIS A 162 0.25 10.00 -13.49
N GLY A 163 0.15 9.88 -12.16
CA GLY A 163 -0.88 10.55 -11.35
C GLY A 163 -2.25 9.85 -11.33
N GLN A 164 -2.41 8.72 -12.02
CA GLN A 164 -3.61 7.88 -11.98
C GLN A 164 -3.39 6.70 -11.03
N PHE A 165 -4.46 6.05 -10.58
CA PHE A 165 -4.41 4.82 -9.78
C PHE A 165 -5.69 4.01 -9.94
N GLY A 166 -5.61 2.70 -9.70
CA GLY A 166 -6.76 1.79 -9.74
C GLY A 166 -7.40 1.59 -8.37
N TYR A 167 -8.66 1.16 -8.36
CA TYR A 167 -9.32 0.61 -7.19
C TYR A 167 -9.64 -0.86 -7.44
N ASP A 168 -9.29 -1.71 -6.48
CA ASP A 168 -9.66 -3.12 -6.48
C ASP A 168 -10.51 -3.44 -5.25
N LEU A 169 -11.46 -4.35 -5.41
CA LEU A 169 -12.34 -4.76 -4.33
C LEU A 169 -11.66 -5.84 -3.49
N VAL A 170 -11.73 -5.76 -2.17
CA VAL A 170 -11.38 -6.86 -1.26
C VAL A 170 -12.69 -7.48 -0.78
N PRO A 171 -13.05 -8.68 -1.28
CA PRO A 171 -14.25 -9.38 -0.83
C PRO A 171 -14.19 -9.69 0.67
N GLU A 172 -15.33 -9.61 1.35
CA GLU A 172 -15.43 -9.77 2.82
C GLU A 172 -14.82 -11.08 3.34
N ARG A 173 -14.92 -12.17 2.56
CA ARG A 173 -14.31 -13.48 2.88
C ARG A 173 -12.78 -13.43 3.05
N PHE A 174 -12.10 -12.49 2.41
CA PHE A 174 -10.64 -12.32 2.52
C PHE A 174 -10.25 -11.28 3.59
N ALA A 175 -11.21 -10.48 4.07
CA ALA A 175 -10.99 -9.48 5.12
C ALA A 175 -10.94 -10.09 6.54
N GLN A 176 -11.29 -11.37 6.72
CA GLN A 176 -11.26 -12.05 8.02
C GLN A 176 -9.94 -12.79 8.30
N GLU A 177 -9.22 -13.23 7.26
CA GLU A 177 -7.98 -14.03 7.41
C GLU A 177 -6.73 -13.18 7.59
N ARG A 178 -6.79 -11.94 7.13
CA ARG A 178 -5.79 -10.91 7.34
C ARG A 178 -6.49 -9.85 8.16
N ASN A 179 -5.87 -9.25 9.16
CA ASN A 179 -6.39 -8.04 9.79
C ASN A 179 -6.48 -6.83 8.80
N ASP A 180 -6.56 -7.08 7.49
CA ASP A 180 -6.68 -6.22 6.32
C ASP A 180 -8.13 -5.73 6.15
N VAL A 181 -8.77 -5.31 7.24
CA VAL A 181 -10.18 -4.89 7.26
C VAL A 181 -10.38 -3.51 6.57
N PHE A 182 -9.30 -2.91 6.08
CA PHE A 182 -9.23 -1.50 5.72
C PHE A 182 -8.47 -1.30 4.42
N GLY A 183 -8.77 -0.22 3.68
CA GLY A 183 -8.19 -0.03 2.37
C GLY A 183 -6.66 0.05 2.41
N GLN A 184 -5.99 -0.60 1.45
CA GLN A 184 -4.54 -0.69 1.41
C GLN A 184 -4.02 -0.30 0.05
N TYR A 185 -3.05 0.60 0.01
CA TYR A 185 -2.32 0.94 -1.19
C TYR A 185 -1.29 -0.15 -1.53
N ASP A 186 -1.49 -0.77 -2.68
CA ASP A 186 -0.52 -1.66 -3.32
C ASP A 186 0.39 -0.85 -4.24
N ALA A 187 1.56 -0.49 -3.72
CA ALA A 187 2.60 0.25 -4.42
C ALA A 187 3.05 -0.41 -5.74
N ARG A 188 3.10 -1.75 -5.79
CA ARG A 188 3.55 -2.49 -6.98
C ARG A 188 2.62 -2.27 -8.17
N HIS A 189 1.31 -2.29 -7.91
CA HIS A 189 0.29 -2.18 -8.95
C HIS A 189 -0.33 -0.79 -9.06
N ASN A 190 0.01 0.10 -8.12
CA ASN A 190 -0.58 1.43 -7.98
C ASN A 190 -2.12 1.34 -7.89
N ILE A 191 -2.57 0.49 -6.96
CA ILE A 191 -3.98 0.17 -6.71
C ILE A 191 -4.28 0.43 -5.24
N ILE A 192 -5.40 1.08 -4.95
CA ILE A 192 -5.98 1.09 -3.61
C ILE A 192 -6.98 -0.06 -3.53
N ARG A 193 -6.72 -1.00 -2.64
CA ARG A 193 -7.64 -2.08 -2.30
C ARG A 193 -8.73 -1.51 -1.41
N MET A 194 -9.99 -1.76 -1.73
CA MET A 194 -11.16 -1.18 -1.08
C MET A 194 -12.01 -2.29 -0.45
N PRO A 195 -12.44 -2.17 0.82
CA PRO A 195 -13.32 -3.15 1.43
C PRO A 195 -14.72 -3.08 0.79
N GLU A 196 -15.38 -4.23 0.64
CA GLU A 196 -16.74 -4.31 0.12
C GLU A 196 -17.76 -3.50 0.95
N GLY A 197 -17.54 -3.43 2.27
CA GLY A 197 -18.35 -2.64 3.19
C GLY A 197 -17.92 -1.18 3.36
N PHE A 198 -17.23 -0.57 2.38
CA PHE A 198 -16.86 0.85 2.41
C PHE A 198 -18.10 1.75 2.50
N ASP A 199 -18.09 2.66 3.47
CA ASP A 199 -19.20 3.58 3.72
C ASP A 199 -18.76 5.02 3.54
N PRO A 200 -19.17 5.71 2.45
CA PRO A 200 -18.78 7.10 2.20
C PRO A 200 -19.42 8.09 3.18
N SER A 201 -20.31 7.65 4.09
CA SER A 201 -20.82 8.45 5.20
C SER A 201 -20.02 8.27 6.50
N CYS A 202 -19.13 7.28 6.57
CA CYS A 202 -18.26 7.03 7.71
C CYS A 202 -16.95 7.81 7.54
N LEU A 203 -16.61 8.67 8.52
CA LEU A 203 -15.35 9.43 8.43
C LEU A 203 -14.13 8.54 8.62
N PHE A 204 -14.23 7.41 9.32
CA PHE A 204 -13.09 6.47 9.44
C PHE A 204 -12.68 5.90 8.08
N ASP A 205 -13.66 5.46 7.28
CA ASP A 205 -13.41 4.90 5.96
C ASP A 205 -12.76 5.95 5.02
N LEU A 206 -13.19 7.21 5.11
CA LEU A 206 -12.62 8.31 4.33
C LEU A 206 -11.23 8.73 4.79
N VAL A 207 -10.96 8.71 6.09
CA VAL A 207 -9.66 9.06 6.68
C VAL A 207 -8.60 8.03 6.32
N LEU A 208 -8.96 6.76 6.35
CA LEU A 208 -8.10 5.67 5.87
C LEU A 208 -7.79 5.84 4.38
N LEU A 209 -8.82 6.08 3.56
CA LEU A 209 -8.61 6.34 2.14
C LEU A 209 -7.69 7.55 1.91
N TYR A 210 -7.86 8.62 2.69
CA TYR A 210 -6.98 9.79 2.64
C TYR A 210 -5.51 9.43 2.94
N HIS A 211 -5.25 8.56 3.93
CA HIS A 211 -3.92 8.05 4.25
C HIS A 211 -3.32 7.28 3.06
N GLU A 212 -4.08 6.37 2.46
CA GLU A 212 -3.63 5.61 1.28
C GLU A 212 -3.38 6.52 0.06
N LEU A 213 -4.15 7.58 -0.11
CA LEU A 213 -3.92 8.59 -1.15
C LEU A 213 -2.65 9.41 -0.92
N CYS A 214 -2.24 9.62 0.33
CA CYS A 214 -0.91 10.18 0.62
C CYS A 214 0.18 9.25 0.08
N HIS A 215 0.03 7.94 0.26
CA HIS A 215 0.96 6.96 -0.30
C HIS A 215 0.97 6.94 -1.82
N VAL A 216 -0.17 7.12 -2.50
CA VAL A 216 -0.21 7.31 -3.97
C VAL A 216 0.68 8.49 -4.38
N ALA A 217 0.53 9.65 -3.73
CA ALA A 217 1.31 10.85 -4.04
C ALA A 217 2.83 10.65 -3.82
N GLN A 218 3.18 10.09 -2.67
CA GLN A 218 4.57 9.85 -2.28
C GLN A 218 5.23 8.82 -3.21
N ASN A 219 4.52 7.74 -3.54
CA ASN A 219 5.02 6.69 -4.42
C ASN A 219 5.15 7.14 -5.87
N HIS A 220 4.29 8.06 -6.33
CA HIS A 220 4.48 8.70 -7.63
C HIS A 220 5.84 9.41 -7.71
N SER A 221 6.16 10.20 -6.69
CA SER A 221 7.43 10.93 -6.60
C SER A 221 8.63 9.98 -6.46
N LEU A 222 8.47 8.90 -5.68
CA LEU A 222 9.52 7.89 -5.48
C LEU A 222 9.81 7.15 -6.79
N ARG A 223 8.78 6.74 -7.52
CA ARG A 223 8.91 6.06 -8.82
C ARG A 223 9.63 6.92 -9.85
N GLN A 224 9.39 8.24 -9.86
CA GLN A 224 10.15 9.16 -10.72
C GLN A 224 11.64 9.22 -10.39
N ARG A 225 12.01 9.10 -9.09
CA ARG A 225 13.42 9.13 -8.65
C ARG A 225 14.15 7.80 -8.92
N MET A 226 13.50 6.68 -8.65
CA MET A 226 14.08 5.33 -8.79
C MET A 226 14.07 4.84 -10.25
N GLY A 227 13.10 5.29 -11.04
CA GLY A 227 12.77 4.66 -12.31
C GLY A 227 11.90 3.40 -12.13
N ASP A 228 11.12 3.07 -13.16
CA ASP A 228 10.07 2.05 -13.10
C ASP A 228 10.59 0.65 -12.74
N ASP A 229 11.70 0.22 -13.35
CA ASP A 229 12.24 -1.12 -13.14
C ASP A 229 12.75 -1.33 -11.71
N GLU A 230 13.44 -0.34 -11.16
CA GLU A 230 13.96 -0.39 -9.78
C GLU A 230 12.83 -0.30 -8.76
N TYR A 231 11.84 0.55 -9.01
CA TYR A 231 10.65 0.69 -8.19
C TYR A 231 9.84 -0.62 -8.11
N VAL A 232 9.59 -1.26 -9.26
CA VAL A 232 8.90 -2.55 -9.32
C VAL A 232 9.71 -3.65 -8.65
N ARG A 233 11.05 -3.66 -8.81
CA ARG A 233 11.93 -4.60 -8.11
C ARG A 233 11.90 -4.40 -6.60
N PHE A 234 11.86 -3.15 -6.14
CA PHE A 234 11.80 -2.82 -4.72
C PHE A 234 10.53 -3.37 -4.09
N TYR A 235 9.35 -3.08 -4.64
CA TYR A 235 8.08 -3.55 -4.08
C TYR A 235 7.70 -4.98 -4.47
N GLY A 236 8.38 -5.58 -5.45
CA GLY A 236 8.09 -6.92 -5.98
C GLY A 236 8.81 -8.08 -5.28
N CYS A 237 9.56 -7.84 -4.19
CA CYS A 237 10.46 -8.85 -3.62
C CYS A 237 9.80 -9.88 -2.67
N GLY A 238 8.47 -9.89 -2.54
CA GLY A 238 7.71 -10.84 -1.71
C GLY A 238 7.68 -10.52 -0.20
N GLU A 239 8.54 -9.61 0.28
CA GLU A 239 8.54 -9.09 1.65
C GLU A 239 7.88 -7.71 1.71
N LYS A 240 7.04 -7.44 2.72
CA LYS A 240 6.47 -6.10 2.94
C LYS A 240 7.61 -5.11 3.23
N ARG A 241 7.70 -4.05 2.43
CA ARG A 241 8.66 -2.96 2.62
C ARG A 241 7.94 -1.71 3.06
N VAL A 242 8.35 -1.16 4.20
CA VAL A 242 7.75 0.04 4.78
C VAL A 242 8.77 1.18 4.75
N LEU A 243 8.42 2.27 4.07
CA LEU A 243 9.22 3.50 4.08
C LEU A 243 8.76 4.38 5.25
N LEU A 244 9.47 4.28 6.38
CA LEU A 244 9.06 4.90 7.63
C LEU A 244 8.86 6.43 7.51
N PRO A 245 9.70 7.21 6.81
CA PRO A 245 9.46 8.64 6.61
C PRO A 245 8.12 8.94 5.90
N MET A 246 7.73 8.09 4.94
CA MET A 246 6.47 8.24 4.20
C MET A 246 5.26 7.92 5.08
N GLU A 247 5.34 6.88 5.91
CA GLU A 247 4.31 6.57 6.91
C GLU A 247 4.12 7.70 7.92
N ILE A 248 5.22 8.23 8.47
CA ILE A 248 5.19 9.33 9.44
C ILE A 248 4.51 10.56 8.83
N GLU A 249 4.84 10.90 7.59
CA GLU A 249 4.23 12.02 6.88
C GLU A 249 2.73 11.77 6.59
N ALA A 250 2.37 10.58 6.13
CA ALA A 250 0.97 10.21 5.85
C ALA A 250 0.11 10.30 7.11
N TYR A 251 0.56 9.74 8.23
CA TYR A 251 -0.12 9.87 9.52
C TYR A 251 -0.20 11.31 10.01
N ALA A 252 0.87 12.11 9.82
CA ALA A 252 0.87 13.52 10.21
C ALA A 252 -0.19 14.30 9.42
N LEU A 253 -0.28 14.10 8.10
CA LEU A 253 -1.30 14.72 7.27
C LEU A 253 -2.71 14.23 7.63
N GLN A 254 -2.87 12.93 7.87
CA GLN A 254 -4.12 12.33 8.31
C GLN A 254 -4.62 12.98 9.61
N PHE A 255 -3.72 13.12 10.60
CA PHE A 255 -4.06 13.67 11.91
C PHE A 255 -4.37 15.16 11.86
N GLU A 256 -3.55 15.94 11.14
CA GLU A 256 -3.80 17.38 10.94
C GLU A 256 -5.11 17.66 10.20
N MET A 257 -5.43 16.85 9.18
CA MET A 257 -6.69 16.94 8.44
C MET A 257 -7.89 16.58 9.33
N MET A 258 -7.82 15.44 10.02
CA MET A 258 -8.93 14.96 10.84
C MET A 258 -9.24 15.89 12.01
N ASP A 259 -8.21 16.38 12.68
CA ASP A 259 -8.38 17.31 13.79
C ASP A 259 -9.06 18.62 13.34
N ARG A 260 -8.72 19.15 12.15
CA ARG A 260 -9.40 20.31 11.57
C ARG A 260 -10.86 20.02 11.22
N VAL A 261 -11.14 18.87 10.59
CA VAL A 261 -12.51 18.45 10.27
C VAL A 261 -13.37 18.34 11.53
N LEU A 262 -12.81 17.86 12.65
CA LEU A 262 -13.47 17.80 13.96
C LEU A 262 -13.35 19.10 14.78
N GLY A 263 -12.88 20.20 14.20
CA GLY A 263 -12.81 21.50 14.88
C GLY A 263 -11.91 21.51 16.12
N GLY A 264 -10.80 20.76 16.09
CA GLY A 264 -9.81 20.70 17.18
C GLY A 264 -10.17 19.73 18.32
N TRP A 265 -11.23 18.93 18.19
CA TRP A 265 -11.67 18.03 19.25
C TRP A 265 -10.63 16.95 19.62
N LEU A 266 -9.85 16.49 18.63
CA LEU A 266 -8.83 15.47 18.83
C LEU A 266 -7.67 16.02 19.66
N ARG A 267 -7.16 17.21 19.31
CA ARG A 267 -6.09 17.86 20.09
C ARG A 267 -6.56 18.28 21.48
N SER A 268 -7.80 18.76 21.63
CA SER A 268 -8.27 19.38 22.88
C SER A 268 -8.38 18.41 24.06
N GLY A 269 -8.35 17.09 23.80
CA GLY A 269 -8.17 16.12 24.87
C GLY A 269 -7.25 14.97 24.50
N ALA A 270 -6.20 15.27 23.73
CA ALA A 270 -5.12 14.33 23.47
C ALA A 270 -4.49 13.79 24.78
N ALA A 271 -4.44 14.60 25.84
CA ALA A 271 -3.92 14.21 27.15
C ALA A 271 -4.71 13.06 27.82
N ASP A 272 -6.01 12.96 27.52
CA ASP A 272 -6.90 11.95 28.10
C ASP A 272 -6.69 10.55 27.50
N GLY A 273 -6.00 10.46 26.35
CA GLY A 273 -5.74 9.21 25.63
C GLY A 273 -7.01 8.46 25.20
N ASN A 274 -6.89 7.14 25.06
CA ASN A 274 -7.96 6.24 24.66
C ASN A 274 -8.84 5.80 25.85
N SER A 275 -9.54 6.74 26.48
CA SER A 275 -10.56 6.39 27.48
C SER A 275 -11.86 5.87 26.82
N PRO A 276 -12.62 4.96 27.45
CA PRO A 276 -13.85 4.42 26.87
C PRO A 276 -14.85 5.51 26.42
N GLN A 277 -15.01 6.56 27.22
CA GLN A 277 -15.91 7.67 26.90
C GLN A 277 -15.46 8.45 25.66
N ARG A 278 -14.15 8.68 25.49
CA ARG A 278 -13.61 9.35 24.30
C ARG A 278 -13.72 8.47 23.07
N LEU A 279 -13.47 7.18 23.22
CA LEU A 279 -13.63 6.21 22.16
C LEU A 279 -15.08 6.23 21.64
N ASP A 280 -16.07 6.12 22.53
CA ASP A 280 -17.49 6.14 22.15
C ASP A 280 -17.92 7.48 21.55
N ALA A 281 -17.39 8.61 22.07
CA ALA A 281 -17.64 9.93 21.51
C ALA A 281 -17.06 10.06 20.09
N LEU A 282 -15.82 9.60 19.87
CA LEU A 282 -15.18 9.61 18.55
C LEU A 282 -15.92 8.71 17.56
N MET A 283 -16.30 7.50 17.99
CA MET A 283 -17.12 6.59 17.20
C MET A 283 -18.43 7.25 16.75
N THR A 284 -19.10 7.95 17.65
CA THR A 284 -20.35 8.67 17.33
C THR A 284 -20.10 9.83 16.35
N GLN A 285 -19.11 10.69 16.62
CA GLN A 285 -18.80 11.85 15.78
C GLN A 285 -18.38 11.45 14.36
N MET A 286 -17.68 10.33 14.22
CA MET A 286 -17.17 9.84 12.94
C MET A 286 -18.15 8.89 12.22
N ASN A 287 -19.36 8.71 12.73
CA ASN A 287 -20.35 7.75 12.23
C ASN A 287 -19.76 6.32 12.11
N GLY A 288 -18.97 5.94 13.11
CA GLY A 288 -18.25 4.68 13.18
C GLY A 288 -19.14 3.51 13.61
N LYS A 289 -18.93 2.37 12.96
CA LYS A 289 -19.46 1.04 13.32
C LYS A 289 -18.45 0.25 14.14
N GLU A 290 -18.85 -0.79 14.86
CA GLU A 290 -17.97 -1.60 15.74
C GLU A 290 -16.67 -2.07 15.06
N LYS A 291 -16.69 -2.38 13.76
CA LYS A 291 -15.49 -2.70 12.97
C LYS A 291 -14.37 -1.64 13.06
N HIS A 292 -14.69 -0.38 13.32
CA HIS A 292 -13.72 0.71 13.42
C HIS A 292 -13.26 1.00 14.85
N ARG A 293 -13.79 0.31 15.88
CA ARG A 293 -13.47 0.61 17.28
C ARG A 293 -11.97 0.50 17.57
N TRP A 294 -11.32 -0.50 17.00
CA TRP A 294 -9.86 -0.65 17.11
C TRP A 294 -9.11 0.52 16.47
N LEU A 295 -9.50 0.92 15.24
CA LEU A 295 -8.91 2.06 14.55
C LEU A 295 -9.09 3.36 15.34
N ALA A 296 -10.29 3.59 15.89
CA ALA A 296 -10.59 4.75 16.71
C ALA A 296 -9.66 4.82 17.93
N GLY A 297 -9.42 3.68 18.61
CA GLY A 297 -8.47 3.60 19.71
C GLY A 297 -7.05 3.97 19.29
N ASN A 298 -6.57 3.39 18.19
CA ASN A 298 -5.25 3.70 17.64
C ASN A 298 -5.10 5.16 17.22
N MET A 299 -6.15 5.76 16.66
CA MET A 299 -6.17 7.18 16.30
C MET A 299 -6.04 8.05 17.55
N LEU A 300 -6.75 7.75 18.65
CA LEU A 300 -6.62 8.50 19.90
C LEU A 300 -5.21 8.38 20.50
N ASP A 301 -4.63 7.18 20.50
CA ASP A 301 -3.26 6.97 21.00
C ASP A 301 -2.21 7.66 20.11
N GLY A 302 -2.39 7.61 18.79
CA GLY A 302 -1.55 8.31 17.82
C GLY A 302 -1.63 9.84 17.96
N MET A 303 -2.83 10.38 18.14
CA MET A 303 -3.06 11.81 18.39
C MET A 303 -2.38 12.28 19.67
N ARG A 304 -2.40 11.47 20.73
CA ARG A 304 -1.67 11.76 21.96
C ARG A 304 -0.17 11.85 21.73
N ALA A 305 0.39 11.00 20.86
CA ALA A 305 1.80 11.06 20.52
C ALA A 305 2.15 12.26 19.63
N PHE A 306 1.21 12.69 18.77
CA PHE A 306 1.38 13.79 17.82
C PHE A 306 1.14 15.18 18.45
N PHE A 307 0.18 15.30 19.36
CA PHE A 307 -0.15 16.51 20.14
C PHE A 307 -0.03 16.24 21.66
N PRO A 308 1.17 15.95 22.19
CA PRO A 308 1.34 15.49 23.58
C PRO A 308 0.86 16.49 24.65
N HIS A 309 0.74 17.77 24.29
CA HIS A 309 0.27 18.83 25.18
C HIS A 309 -0.98 19.56 24.65
N GLY A 310 -1.66 19.01 23.64
CA GLY A 310 -2.80 19.68 22.98
C GLY A 310 -2.41 20.75 21.96
N TRP A 311 -1.10 20.95 21.72
CA TRP A 311 -0.55 21.71 20.61
C TRP A 311 0.58 20.93 19.95
N ARG A 312 0.92 21.31 18.71
CA ARG A 312 2.06 20.75 17.98
C ARG A 312 3.33 21.22 18.66
N ASP A 313 4.24 20.32 19.02
CA ASP A 313 5.58 20.74 19.42
C ASP A 313 6.39 21.09 18.16
N ASP A 314 6.39 22.37 17.81
CA ASP A 314 7.09 22.90 16.63
C ASP A 314 8.63 22.80 16.75
N ARG A 315 9.15 22.37 17.91
CA ARG A 315 10.60 22.32 18.20
C ARG A 315 11.25 20.97 17.87
N SER A 316 10.47 19.98 17.44
CA SER A 316 10.97 18.64 17.13
C SER A 316 10.74 18.32 15.64
N PRO A 317 11.78 17.95 14.86
CA PRO A 317 11.57 17.37 13.53
C PRO A 317 10.66 16.15 13.66
N PRO A 318 9.72 15.90 12.71
CA PRO A 318 8.80 14.76 12.77
C PRO A 318 9.53 13.45 13.12
N ALA A 319 10.72 13.24 12.53
CA ALA A 319 11.52 12.03 12.58
C ALA A 319 12.08 11.59 13.96
N SER A 320 12.16 12.45 14.99
CA SER A 320 12.72 12.10 16.32
C SER A 320 11.71 12.13 17.48
N SER A 321 10.45 12.43 17.18
CA SER A 321 9.37 12.61 18.14
C SER A 321 8.85 11.29 18.73
N ALA A 322 8.12 11.36 19.85
CA ALA A 322 7.37 10.23 20.40
C ALA A 322 6.39 9.63 19.38
N PHE A 323 5.86 10.47 18.49
CA PHE A 323 5.04 10.08 17.35
C PHE A 323 5.78 9.17 16.36
N SER A 324 6.97 9.54 15.89
CA SER A 324 7.75 8.67 14.98
C SER A 324 8.09 7.31 15.59
N ARG A 325 8.41 7.27 16.89
CA ARG A 325 8.61 5.99 17.60
C ARG A 325 7.31 5.18 17.74
N SER A 326 6.16 5.85 17.80
CA SER A 326 4.86 5.17 17.79
C SER A 326 4.60 4.53 16.45
N VAL A 327 4.77 5.28 15.36
CA VAL A 327 4.60 4.78 13.98
C VAL A 327 5.57 3.62 13.69
N GLN A 328 6.84 3.76 14.07
CA GLN A 328 7.83 2.69 13.88
C GLN A 328 7.44 1.40 14.60
N ARG A 329 6.89 1.48 15.82
CA ARG A 329 6.44 0.30 16.58
C ARG A 329 5.25 -0.40 15.95
N SER A 330 4.37 0.33 15.25
CA SER A 330 3.26 -0.29 14.52
C SER A 330 3.77 -1.19 13.39
N TYR A 331 4.92 -0.87 12.78
CA TYR A 331 5.45 -1.60 11.64
C TYR A 331 6.61 -2.54 11.95
N SER A 332 7.15 -2.54 13.17
CA SER A 332 8.35 -3.31 13.51
C SER A 332 8.20 -4.82 13.37
N ASN A 333 6.95 -5.32 13.32
CA ASN A 333 6.63 -6.75 13.13
C ASN A 333 5.94 -7.05 11.80
N GLU A 334 5.75 -6.04 10.94
CA GLU A 334 4.95 -6.20 9.71
C GLU A 334 5.79 -6.34 8.44
N GLY A 335 7.06 -5.95 8.48
CA GLY A 335 7.94 -6.01 7.32
C GLY A 335 9.30 -5.36 7.58
N ARG A 336 10.09 -5.24 6.51
CA ARG A 336 11.40 -4.58 6.58
C ARG A 336 11.25 -3.08 6.50
N LEU A 337 11.83 -2.39 7.47
CA LEU A 337 11.80 -0.93 7.56
C LEU A 337 12.92 -0.31 6.71
N TYR A 338 12.56 0.74 5.99
CA TYR A 338 13.45 1.55 5.18
C TYR A 338 13.31 3.03 5.57
N THR A 339 14.40 3.76 5.47
CA THR A 339 14.40 5.23 5.45
C THR A 339 14.76 5.73 4.05
N LEU A 340 14.83 7.05 3.88
CA LEU A 340 15.25 7.69 2.64
C LEU A 340 16.65 8.32 2.84
N ASP A 341 17.54 8.15 1.86
CA ASP A 341 18.82 8.84 1.82
C ASP A 341 18.67 10.32 1.40
N ALA A 342 19.79 11.02 1.24
CA ALA A 342 19.81 12.43 0.84
C ALA A 342 19.25 12.67 -0.58
N GLN A 343 19.18 11.63 -1.41
CA GLN A 343 18.61 11.65 -2.75
C GLN A 343 17.12 11.27 -2.75
N GLY A 344 16.57 10.90 -1.59
CA GLY A 344 15.18 10.44 -1.47
C GLY A 344 14.98 9.02 -1.98
N LEU A 345 16.02 8.18 -1.92
CA LEU A 345 15.99 6.76 -2.31
C LEU A 345 15.94 5.84 -1.07
N PRO A 346 15.29 4.67 -1.17
CA PRO A 346 15.17 3.74 -0.05
C PRO A 346 16.51 3.16 0.41
N VAL A 347 16.78 3.24 1.72
CA VAL A 347 17.90 2.53 2.37
C VAL A 347 17.40 1.79 3.62
N PRO A 348 17.87 0.56 3.91
CA PRO A 348 17.42 -0.18 5.08
C PRO A 348 17.64 0.61 6.37
N LEU A 349 16.62 0.63 7.23
CA LEU A 349 16.74 1.16 8.58
C LEU A 349 17.50 0.11 9.42
N MET A 350 18.73 0.44 9.86
CA MET A 350 19.58 -0.47 10.66
C MET A 350 19.01 -0.76 12.04
#